data_AF-A0A534URI2-F1
#
_entry.id   AF-A0A534URI2-F1
#
_cell.length_a   1.000
_cell.length_b   1.000
_cell.length_c   1.000
_cell.angle_alpha   90.00
_cell.angle_beta   90.00
_cell.angle_gamma   90.00
#
_symmetry.space_group_name_H-M   'P 1'
#
loop_
_entity.id
_entity.type
_entity.pdbx_description
1 polymer ?
#
loop_
_entity_poly.entity_id
_entity_poly.type
_entity_poly.pdbx_seq_one_letter_code
_entity_poly.pdbx_strand_id
1 'polypeptide(L)'
;MPADHVARVLADIAHALNSPDQADLRVRHVLDYLRLLVPYDCCALLEAASGRPQKLVVLQEGEARGSVSEVLARLFRDLTEPATLHSDLPSPEVAAQLPYPAYLVLPIVAPDLIGLLYVGKAAGAYSEEHLRLLAVVASQVGAYLRERHFQAENARLYEEVKAASAAKDEFLAMLAHELRNPLAPIRNGVALLRRLGAPEPRLQAVRDMIDRPVTDTARILDDLLDVSRVTRGKIALLPLRLDLRDVVRRAVEANRPLMERNAHRLHVRLEPEPLWVEGDETRLAQVVGNLLTNAAKFTPSGGTVEVNVTATGDRAEVR
;
A
#
# COMPACT_ATOMS: atom_id res chain seq x y z
N MET A 1 -34.24 32.42 -21.23
CA MET A 1 -33.73 33.62 -20.48
C MET A 1 -32.95 34.53 -21.43
N PRO A 2 -32.60 35.80 -21.10
CA PRO A 2 -31.70 36.61 -21.93
C PRO A 2 -30.32 35.94 -22.02
N ALA A 3 -29.73 35.88 -23.22
CA ALA A 3 -28.46 35.18 -23.46
C ALA A 3 -27.30 35.70 -22.57
N ASP A 4 -27.25 37.01 -22.33
CA ASP A 4 -26.23 37.65 -21.48
C ASP A 4 -26.34 37.24 -20.01
N HIS A 5 -27.54 36.93 -19.53
CA HIS A 5 -27.76 36.45 -18.17
C HIS A 5 -27.24 35.03 -18.00
N VAL A 6 -27.57 34.15 -18.95
CA VAL A 6 -27.12 32.76 -18.97
C VAL A 6 -25.59 32.66 -19.02
N ALA A 7 -24.96 33.43 -19.91
CA ALA A 7 -23.51 33.45 -20.06
C ALA A 7 -22.81 33.91 -18.77
N ARG A 8 -23.38 34.91 -18.09
CA ARG A 8 -22.86 35.42 -16.81
C ARG A 8 -22.91 34.36 -15.72
N VAL A 9 -24.06 33.70 -15.53
CA VAL A 9 -24.19 32.69 -14.48
C VAL A 9 -23.29 31.47 -14.75
N LEU A 10 -23.11 31.06 -16.00
CA LEU A 10 -22.16 29.99 -16.35
C LEU A 10 -20.70 30.40 -16.07
N ALA A 11 -20.35 31.67 -16.27
CA ALA A 11 -19.04 32.19 -15.90
C ALA A 11 -18.86 32.25 -14.37
N ASP A 12 -19.91 32.61 -13.63
CA ASP A 12 -19.91 32.61 -12.16
C ASP A 12 -19.74 31.19 -11.61
N ILE A 13 -20.36 30.18 -12.21
CA ILE A 13 -20.15 28.75 -11.88
C ILE A 13 -18.69 28.35 -12.11
N ALA A 14 -18.12 28.70 -13.26
CA ALA A 14 -16.73 28.41 -13.56
C ALA A 14 -15.76 29.14 -12.59
N HIS A 15 -16.09 30.36 -12.20
CA HIS A 15 -15.32 31.13 -11.23
C HIS A 15 -15.42 30.51 -9.82
N ALA A 16 -16.62 30.12 -9.39
CA ALA A 16 -16.84 29.45 -8.12
C ALA A 16 -16.08 28.12 -8.02
N LEU A 17 -16.02 27.34 -9.10
CA LEU A 17 -15.21 26.10 -9.14
C LEU A 17 -13.70 26.34 -9.02
N ASN A 18 -13.23 27.53 -9.41
CA ASN A 18 -11.83 27.93 -9.34
C ASN A 18 -11.50 28.82 -8.13
N SER A 19 -12.46 29.08 -7.25
CA SER A 19 -12.24 29.95 -6.09
C SER A 19 -11.27 29.30 -5.07
N PRO A 20 -10.60 30.10 -4.23
CA PRO A 20 -9.71 29.59 -3.19
C PRO A 20 -10.46 28.91 -2.02
N ASP A 21 -11.79 28.86 -2.06
CA ASP A 21 -12.62 28.35 -0.97
C ASP A 21 -12.39 26.84 -0.73
N GLN A 22 -12.92 26.32 0.37
CA GLN A 22 -12.94 24.87 0.58
C GLN A 22 -13.81 24.18 -0.48
N ALA A 23 -13.51 22.91 -0.78
CA ALA A 23 -14.18 22.17 -1.84
C ALA A 23 -15.70 22.14 -1.71
N ASP A 24 -16.21 22.04 -0.48
CA ASP A 24 -17.64 21.98 -0.21
C ASP A 24 -18.34 23.31 -0.45
N LEU A 25 -17.68 24.42 -0.13
CA LEU A 25 -18.18 25.76 -0.41
C LEU A 25 -18.26 25.99 -1.92
N ARG A 26 -17.24 25.56 -2.68
CA ARG A 26 -17.27 25.66 -4.14
C ARG A 26 -18.43 24.91 -4.76
N VAL A 27 -18.62 23.64 -4.39
CA VAL A 27 -19.71 22.82 -4.94
C VAL A 27 -21.08 23.40 -4.54
N ARG A 28 -21.23 23.88 -3.30
CA ARG A 28 -22.47 24.55 -2.88
C ARG A 28 -22.75 25.81 -3.69
N HIS A 29 -21.75 26.67 -3.92
CA HIS A 29 -21.91 27.85 -4.77
C HIS A 29 -22.36 27.48 -6.19
N VAL A 30 -21.81 26.41 -6.77
CA VAL A 30 -22.26 25.92 -8.09
C VAL A 30 -23.72 25.51 -8.09
N LEU A 31 -24.19 24.83 -7.04
CA LEU A 31 -25.60 24.48 -6.89
C LEU A 31 -26.47 25.73 -6.73
N ASP A 32 -26.04 26.71 -5.94
CA ASP A 32 -26.78 27.97 -5.76
C ASP A 32 -26.90 28.73 -7.09
N TYR A 33 -25.82 28.83 -7.87
CA TYR A 33 -25.86 29.41 -9.21
C TYR A 33 -26.70 28.59 -10.20
N LEU A 34 -26.72 27.26 -10.05
CA LEU A 34 -27.55 26.39 -10.89
C LEU A 34 -29.04 26.71 -10.73
N ARG A 35 -29.52 27.08 -9.53
CA ARG A 35 -30.91 27.51 -9.30
C ARG A 35 -31.31 28.73 -10.13
N LEU A 36 -30.35 29.60 -10.47
CA LEU A 36 -30.57 30.80 -11.29
C LEU A 36 -30.72 30.45 -12.78
N LEU A 37 -30.13 29.33 -13.23
CA LEU A 37 -30.26 28.84 -14.61
C LEU A 37 -31.49 27.96 -14.79
N VAL A 38 -31.72 27.06 -13.83
CA VAL A 38 -32.81 26.09 -13.87
C VAL A 38 -33.47 26.05 -12.48
N PRO A 39 -34.74 26.46 -12.34
CA PRO A 39 -35.41 26.41 -11.06
C PRO A 39 -35.65 24.96 -10.65
N TYR A 40 -35.22 24.62 -9.43
CA TYR A 40 -35.39 23.30 -8.85
C TYR A 40 -35.69 23.37 -7.36
N ASP A 41 -36.51 22.42 -6.90
CA ASP A 41 -36.85 22.28 -5.49
C ASP A 41 -35.87 21.32 -4.79
N CYS A 42 -35.25 20.41 -5.54
CA CYS A 42 -34.26 19.48 -5.03
C CYS A 42 -33.18 19.15 -6.07
N CYS A 43 -31.94 19.04 -5.58
CA CYS A 43 -30.80 18.51 -6.31
C CYS A 43 -30.25 17.29 -5.55
N ALA A 44 -30.03 16.19 -6.26
CA ALA A 44 -29.50 14.96 -5.67
C ALA A 44 -28.41 14.35 -6.54
N LEU A 45 -27.57 13.56 -5.90
CA LEU A 45 -26.50 12.80 -6.54
C LEU A 45 -26.69 11.32 -6.21
N LEU A 46 -26.54 10.45 -7.19
CA LEU A 46 -26.72 9.00 -6.98
C LEU A 46 -25.41 8.32 -6.63
N GLU A 47 -25.42 7.56 -5.53
CA GLU A 47 -24.36 6.66 -5.07
C GLU A 47 -24.56 5.23 -5.52
N ALA A 48 -23.62 4.72 -6.30
CA ALA A 48 -23.60 3.33 -6.73
C ALA A 48 -22.26 2.73 -6.33
N ALA A 49 -22.30 1.75 -5.42
CA ALA A 49 -21.17 0.91 -5.08
C ALA A 49 -21.34 -0.48 -5.68
N SER A 50 -20.25 -1.05 -6.17
CA SER A 50 -20.23 -2.38 -6.76
C SER A 50 -20.89 -3.41 -5.84
N GLY A 51 -21.91 -4.11 -6.35
CA GLY A 51 -22.65 -5.14 -5.61
C GLY A 51 -23.60 -4.64 -4.50
N ARG A 52 -23.87 -3.33 -4.40
CA ARG A 52 -24.83 -2.76 -3.42
C ARG A 52 -25.96 -1.99 -4.11
N PRO A 53 -27.16 -1.92 -3.49
CA PRO A 53 -28.26 -1.12 -4.04
C PRO A 53 -27.86 0.35 -4.14
N GLN A 54 -28.22 0.98 -5.27
CA GLN A 54 -27.98 2.39 -5.54
C GLN A 54 -28.68 3.25 -4.47
N LYS A 55 -27.95 4.20 -3.88
CA LYS A 55 -28.44 5.08 -2.82
C LYS A 55 -28.53 6.51 -3.33
N LEU A 56 -29.73 7.09 -3.28
CA LEU A 56 -29.91 8.51 -3.59
C LEU A 56 -29.36 9.36 -2.43
N VAL A 57 -28.36 10.21 -2.71
CA VAL A 57 -27.88 11.21 -1.76
C VAL A 57 -28.51 12.55 -2.11
N VAL A 58 -29.54 12.91 -1.35
CA VAL A 58 -30.23 14.20 -1.51
C VAL A 58 -29.43 15.27 -0.79
N LEU A 59 -28.98 16.29 -1.53
CA LEU A 59 -28.30 17.45 -0.95
C LEU A 59 -29.36 18.46 -0.50
N GLN A 60 -29.96 18.24 0.67
CA GLN A 60 -30.79 19.28 1.32
C GLN A 60 -29.90 20.29 2.04
N GLU A 61 -30.36 21.54 2.15
CA GLU A 61 -29.71 22.58 2.96
C GLU A 61 -29.63 22.11 4.43
N GLY A 62 -28.44 21.64 4.84
CA GLY A 62 -28.11 21.35 6.25
C GLY A 62 -28.06 19.87 6.69
N GLU A 63 -28.44 18.89 5.88
CA GLU A 63 -28.60 17.48 6.32
C GLU A 63 -27.65 16.44 5.70
N ALA A 64 -26.64 16.85 4.93
CA ALA A 64 -25.69 15.89 4.36
C ALA A 64 -24.85 15.21 5.47
N ARG A 65 -24.96 13.89 5.63
CA ARG A 65 -24.15 13.05 6.56
C ARG A 65 -22.65 12.95 6.17
N GLY A 66 -22.11 13.95 5.49
CA GLY A 66 -20.75 14.03 4.95
C GLY A 66 -20.62 15.27 4.09
N SER A 67 -19.40 15.69 3.78
CA SER A 67 -19.20 16.88 2.96
C SER A 67 -19.65 16.62 1.50
N VAL A 68 -20.14 17.65 0.79
CA VAL A 68 -20.66 17.46 -0.59
C VAL A 68 -19.57 16.94 -1.53
N SER A 69 -18.34 17.39 -1.30
CA SER A 69 -17.16 16.94 -2.02
C SER A 69 -16.78 15.51 -1.68
N GLU A 70 -16.92 15.11 -0.40
CA GLU A 70 -16.69 13.72 0.02
C GLU A 70 -17.71 12.76 -0.60
N VAL A 71 -18.98 13.16 -0.64
CA VAL A 71 -20.02 12.39 -1.35
C VAL A 71 -19.60 12.24 -2.81
N LEU A 72 -19.35 13.33 -3.53
CA LEU A 72 -18.93 13.29 -4.94
C LEU A 72 -17.64 12.49 -5.18
N ALA A 73 -16.66 12.56 -4.28
CA ALA A 73 -15.42 11.79 -4.39
C ALA A 73 -15.61 10.29 -4.11
N ARG A 74 -16.53 9.93 -3.20
CA ARG A 74 -16.94 8.54 -2.96
C ARG A 74 -17.71 7.99 -4.14
N LEU A 75 -18.66 8.76 -4.68
CA LEU A 75 -19.37 8.47 -5.93
C LEU A 75 -18.40 8.15 -7.07
N PHE A 76 -17.39 9.01 -7.25
CA PHE A 76 -16.34 8.80 -8.21
C PHE A 76 -15.66 7.44 -7.99
N ARG A 77 -15.18 7.17 -6.77
CA ARG A 77 -14.43 5.95 -6.46
C ARG A 77 -15.26 4.70 -6.75
N ASP A 78 -16.51 4.71 -6.31
CA ASP A 78 -17.41 3.58 -6.38
C ASP A 78 -17.88 3.29 -7.82
N LEU A 79 -17.96 4.31 -8.68
CA LEU A 79 -18.36 4.22 -10.10
C LEU A 79 -17.18 3.99 -11.07
N THR A 80 -15.94 4.05 -10.59
CA THR A 80 -14.72 3.98 -11.42
C THR A 80 -13.85 2.76 -11.13
N GLU A 81 -14.09 2.07 -10.02
CA GLU A 81 -13.51 0.75 -9.79
C GLU A 81 -14.08 -0.31 -10.75
N PRO A 82 -13.26 -1.24 -11.31
CA PRO A 82 -13.64 -2.07 -12.47
C PRO A 82 -14.71 -3.14 -12.22
N ALA A 83 -15.27 -3.22 -11.02
CA ALA A 83 -16.23 -4.25 -10.66
C ALA A 83 -17.65 -3.82 -11.09
N THR A 84 -17.99 -4.13 -12.34
CA THR A 84 -19.36 -4.22 -12.90
C THR A 84 -20.11 -2.91 -13.21
N LEU A 85 -19.67 -2.21 -14.26
CA LEU A 85 -20.55 -1.41 -15.12
C LEU A 85 -21.44 -2.34 -15.98
N HIS A 86 -22.26 -3.17 -15.35
CA HIS A 86 -23.36 -3.86 -16.03
C HIS A 86 -24.67 -3.19 -15.60
N SER A 87 -25.32 -2.54 -16.58
CA SER A 87 -26.77 -2.29 -16.72
C SER A 87 -27.59 -2.32 -15.42
N ASP A 88 -28.17 -1.22 -14.95
CA ASP A 88 -29.13 -0.39 -15.66
C ASP A 88 -29.12 1.05 -15.12
N LEU A 89 -29.62 1.98 -15.94
CA LEU A 89 -30.22 3.25 -15.50
C LEU A 89 -31.00 3.04 -14.19
N PRO A 90 -31.16 4.08 -13.32
CA PRO A 90 -31.74 3.92 -12.00
C PRO A 90 -32.98 3.03 -12.05
N SER A 91 -32.96 1.94 -11.26
CA SER A 91 -34.04 0.98 -11.21
C SER A 91 -35.37 1.71 -10.94
N PRO A 92 -36.53 1.21 -11.42
CA PRO A 92 -37.83 1.84 -11.18
C PRO A 92 -38.13 2.12 -9.69
N GLU A 93 -37.44 1.43 -8.79
CA GLU A 93 -37.46 1.66 -7.33
C GLU A 93 -36.78 2.99 -6.91
N VAL A 94 -35.69 3.40 -7.57
CA VAL A 94 -35.05 4.71 -7.33
C VAL A 94 -35.95 5.83 -7.85
N ALA A 95 -36.60 5.63 -8.99
CA ALA A 95 -37.55 6.58 -9.56
C ALA A 95 -38.79 6.79 -8.66
N ALA A 96 -39.26 5.74 -7.98
CA ALA A 96 -40.36 5.79 -7.02
C ALA A 96 -40.02 6.54 -5.72
N GLN A 97 -38.73 6.73 -5.42
CA GLN A 97 -38.24 7.51 -4.27
C GLN A 97 -38.00 8.99 -4.62
N LEU A 98 -38.21 9.40 -5.88
CA LEU A 98 -38.01 10.77 -6.30
C LEU A 98 -39.20 11.65 -5.86
N PRO A 99 -38.98 12.68 -5.04
CA PRO A 99 -40.05 13.42 -4.38
C PRO A 99 -40.88 14.33 -5.31
N TYR A 100 -40.57 14.39 -6.62
CA TYR A 100 -41.11 15.41 -7.53
C TYR A 100 -41.62 14.83 -8.87
N PRO A 101 -42.76 15.33 -9.38
CA PRO A 101 -43.39 14.83 -10.62
C PRO A 101 -42.68 15.28 -11.91
N ALA A 102 -41.88 16.35 -11.87
CA ALA A 102 -41.04 16.78 -13.00
C ALA A 102 -39.57 16.74 -12.59
N TYR A 103 -38.75 16.00 -13.35
CA TYR A 103 -37.33 15.84 -13.07
C TYR A 103 -36.46 15.72 -14.33
N LEU A 104 -35.17 16.03 -14.19
CA LEU A 104 -34.12 15.74 -15.15
C LEU A 104 -32.98 14.98 -14.46
N VAL A 105 -32.39 14.03 -15.19
CA VAL A 105 -31.21 13.28 -14.78
C VAL A 105 -30.16 13.44 -15.87
N LEU A 106 -28.98 13.91 -15.51
CA LEU A 106 -27.88 14.10 -16.46
C LEU A 106 -26.63 13.36 -15.99
N PRO A 107 -25.92 12.68 -16.90
CA PRO A 107 -24.64 12.09 -16.55
C PRO A 107 -23.57 13.17 -16.43
N ILE A 108 -22.78 13.06 -15.36
CA ILE A 108 -21.50 13.75 -15.19
C ILE A 108 -20.45 12.79 -15.71
N VAL A 109 -19.96 13.02 -16.95
CA VAL A 109 -19.01 12.11 -17.62
C VAL A 109 -17.64 12.76 -17.71
N ALA A 110 -16.61 12.03 -17.26
CA ALA A 110 -15.21 12.21 -17.64
C ALA A 110 -14.63 10.85 -18.06
N PRO A 111 -13.42 10.79 -18.66
CA PRO A 111 -12.86 9.55 -19.22
C PRO A 111 -12.94 8.34 -18.28
N ASP A 112 -12.70 8.58 -16.99
CA ASP A 112 -12.80 7.61 -15.90
C ASP A 112 -13.71 8.15 -14.79
N LEU A 113 -14.83 8.82 -15.10
CA LEU A 113 -15.83 9.27 -14.13
C LEU A 113 -17.21 9.16 -14.76
N ILE A 114 -18.13 8.47 -14.09
CA ILE A 114 -19.54 8.46 -14.45
C ILE A 114 -20.30 8.77 -13.17
N GLY A 115 -21.03 9.87 -13.12
CA GLY A 115 -21.95 10.23 -12.01
C GLY A 115 -23.30 10.70 -12.56
N LEU A 116 -24.32 10.87 -11.72
CA LEU A 116 -25.63 11.39 -12.13
C LEU A 116 -26.00 12.65 -11.34
N LEU A 117 -26.34 13.71 -12.06
CA LEU A 117 -26.94 14.94 -11.54
C LEU A 117 -28.46 14.85 -11.68
N TYR A 118 -29.18 14.81 -10.55
CA TYR A 118 -30.64 14.84 -10.50
C TYR A 118 -31.15 16.22 -10.12
N VAL A 119 -32.16 16.71 -10.84
CA VAL A 119 -32.82 17.99 -10.57
C VAL A 119 -34.34 17.82 -10.66
N GLY A 120 -35.07 18.12 -9.59
CA GLY A 120 -36.53 17.90 -9.48
C GLY A 120 -37.30 19.13 -9.03
N LYS A 121 -38.56 19.27 -9.50
CA LYS A 121 -39.48 20.33 -9.06
C LYS A 121 -40.95 19.88 -8.98
N ALA A 122 -41.71 20.50 -8.09
CA ALA A 122 -43.09 20.14 -7.72
C ALA A 122 -44.13 20.50 -8.79
N ALA A 123 -43.88 21.53 -9.60
CA ALA A 123 -44.83 22.00 -10.60
C ALA A 123 -44.15 22.49 -11.90
N GLY A 124 -44.85 22.32 -13.02
CA GLY A 124 -44.39 22.69 -14.36
C GLY A 124 -43.50 21.64 -15.04
N ALA A 125 -43.04 21.93 -16.25
CA ALA A 125 -42.20 21.02 -17.05
C ALA A 125 -40.77 21.56 -17.20
N TYR A 126 -39.82 20.67 -17.51
CA TYR A 126 -38.51 21.06 -18.03
C TYR A 126 -38.56 21.21 -19.55
N SER A 127 -37.70 22.06 -20.10
CA SER A 127 -37.59 22.33 -21.53
C SER A 127 -36.24 21.84 -22.04
N GLU A 128 -36.07 21.78 -23.36
CA GLU A 128 -34.76 21.49 -23.95
C GLU A 128 -33.69 22.52 -23.56
N GLU A 129 -34.06 23.79 -23.35
CA GLU A 129 -33.14 24.83 -22.88
C GLU A 129 -32.60 24.48 -21.49
N HIS A 130 -33.46 24.05 -20.56
CA HIS A 130 -33.05 23.60 -19.23
C HIS A 130 -32.11 22.39 -19.30
N LEU A 131 -32.38 21.43 -20.19
CA LEU A 131 -31.51 20.28 -20.41
C LEU A 131 -30.12 20.69 -20.91
N ARG A 132 -30.05 21.61 -21.89
CA ARG A 132 -28.77 22.12 -22.43
C ARG A 132 -27.95 22.83 -21.36
N LEU A 133 -28.59 23.65 -20.51
CA LEU A 133 -27.91 24.35 -19.42
C LEU A 133 -27.36 23.38 -18.38
N LEU A 134 -28.18 22.42 -17.96
CA LEU A 134 -27.74 21.39 -17.01
C LEU A 134 -26.59 20.54 -17.56
N ALA A 135 -26.57 20.26 -18.86
CA ALA A 135 -25.50 19.48 -19.48
C ALA A 135 -24.14 20.21 -19.39
N VAL A 136 -24.14 21.54 -19.54
CA VAL A 136 -22.92 22.36 -19.37
C VAL A 136 -22.43 22.31 -17.92
N VAL A 137 -23.35 22.48 -16.96
CA VAL A 137 -23.00 22.43 -15.53
C VAL A 137 -22.49 21.05 -15.13
N ALA A 138 -23.18 19.98 -15.56
CA ALA A 138 -22.75 18.60 -15.34
C ALA A 138 -21.32 18.35 -15.88
N SER A 139 -21.02 18.89 -17.07
CA SER A 139 -19.68 18.79 -17.67
C SER A 139 -18.62 19.54 -16.86
N GLN A 140 -18.92 20.74 -16.36
CA GLN A 140 -18.01 21.53 -15.54
C GLN A 140 -17.73 20.87 -14.17
N VAL A 141 -18.76 20.32 -13.53
CA VAL A 141 -18.62 19.55 -12.29
C VAL A 141 -17.76 18.31 -12.54
N GLY A 142 -17.97 17.58 -13.64
CA GLY A 142 -17.15 16.43 -14.01
C GLY A 142 -15.67 16.78 -14.19
N ALA A 143 -15.38 17.91 -14.85
CA ALA A 143 -14.01 18.39 -15.03
C ALA A 143 -13.32 18.74 -13.69
N TYR A 144 -14.04 19.39 -12.77
CA TYR A 144 -13.54 19.72 -11.44
C TYR A 144 -13.23 18.49 -10.60
N LEU A 145 -14.13 17.49 -10.62
CA LEU A 145 -13.94 16.26 -9.85
C LEU A 145 -12.75 15.44 -10.36
N ARG A 146 -12.55 15.39 -11.68
CA ARG A 146 -11.35 14.79 -12.29
C ARG A 146 -10.07 15.41 -11.78
N GLU A 147 -10.00 16.75 -11.77
CA GLU A 147 -8.83 17.46 -11.28
C GLU A 147 -8.57 17.14 -9.80
N ARG A 148 -9.63 17.16 -8.98
CA ARG A 148 -9.52 16.85 -7.55
C ARG A 148 -9.05 15.42 -7.30
N HIS A 149 -9.54 14.45 -8.05
CA HIS A 149 -9.09 13.06 -7.94
C HIS A 149 -7.61 12.92 -8.28
N PHE A 150 -7.20 13.46 -9.44
CA PHE A 150 -5.83 13.40 -9.90
C PHE A 150 -4.85 14.02 -8.89
N GLN A 151 -5.23 15.15 -8.27
CA GLN A 151 -4.42 15.78 -7.22
C GLN A 151 -4.30 14.90 -5.97
N ALA A 152 -5.38 14.27 -5.53
CA ALA A 152 -5.36 13.38 -4.37
C ALA A 152 -4.50 12.13 -4.61
N GLU A 153 -4.60 11.53 -5.79
CA GLU A 153 -3.81 10.38 -6.19
C GLU A 153 -2.32 10.72 -6.31
N ASN A 154 -1.99 11.85 -6.96
CA ASN A 154 -0.61 12.31 -7.05
C ASN A 154 0.01 12.59 -5.67
N ALA A 155 -0.74 13.23 -4.77
CA ALA A 155 -0.26 13.48 -3.40
C ALA A 155 0.05 12.16 -2.67
N ARG A 156 -0.82 11.15 -2.84
CA ARG A 156 -0.61 9.83 -2.26
C ARG A 156 0.65 9.14 -2.82
N LEU A 157 0.78 9.10 -4.15
CA LEU A 157 1.94 8.52 -4.82
C LEU A 157 3.24 9.24 -4.43
N TYR A 158 3.20 10.56 -4.30
CA TYR A 158 4.34 11.35 -3.86
C TYR A 158 4.80 10.97 -2.45
N GLU A 159 3.88 10.83 -1.49
CA GLU A 159 4.20 10.40 -0.13
C GLU A 159 4.70 8.94 -0.10
N GLU A 160 4.15 8.03 -0.92
CA GLU A 160 4.66 6.66 -1.05
C GLU A 160 6.12 6.64 -1.55
N VAL A 161 6.43 7.41 -2.59
CA VAL A 161 7.81 7.53 -3.12
C VAL A 161 8.75 8.14 -2.09
N LYS A 162 8.30 9.17 -1.37
CA LYS A 162 9.09 9.84 -0.34
C LYS A 162 9.39 8.93 0.84
N ALA A 163 8.39 8.17 1.31
CA ALA A 163 8.57 7.17 2.36
C ALA A 163 9.56 6.08 1.94
N ALA A 164 9.45 5.58 0.69
CA ALA A 164 10.40 4.62 0.15
C ALA A 164 11.83 5.17 0.05
N SER A 165 11.99 6.44 -0.34
CA SER A 165 13.31 7.09 -0.38
C SER A 165 13.91 7.23 1.02
N ALA A 166 13.12 7.65 2.01
CA ALA A 166 13.58 7.77 3.39
C ALA A 166 14.01 6.41 3.97
N ALA A 167 13.22 5.36 3.73
CA ALA A 167 13.57 4.00 4.14
C ALA A 167 14.86 3.50 3.47
N LYS A 168 15.08 3.84 2.20
CA LYS A 168 16.34 3.55 1.49
C LYS A 168 17.52 4.28 2.12
N ASP A 169 17.37 5.55 2.48
CA ASP A 169 18.45 6.33 3.09
C ASP A 169 18.78 5.83 4.50
N GLU A 170 17.77 5.48 5.30
CA GLU A 170 17.94 4.83 6.61
C GLU A 170 18.67 3.48 6.47
N PHE A 171 18.26 2.67 5.49
CA PHE A 171 18.92 1.41 5.19
C PHE A 171 20.38 1.60 4.80
N LEU A 172 20.70 2.58 3.95
CA LEU A 172 22.08 2.88 3.56
C LEU A 172 22.92 3.37 4.75
N ALA A 173 22.35 4.20 5.63
CA ALA A 173 23.02 4.67 6.84
C ALA A 173 23.31 3.52 7.80
N MET A 174 22.33 2.66 8.06
CA MET A 174 22.48 1.46 8.88
C MET A 174 23.57 0.55 8.28
N LEU A 175 23.51 0.27 6.97
CA LEU A 175 24.50 -0.55 6.29
C LEU A 175 25.91 0.04 6.40
N ALA A 176 26.07 1.36 6.24
CA ALA A 176 27.37 2.01 6.40
C ALA A 176 27.94 1.81 7.81
N HIS A 177 27.10 1.89 8.84
CA HIS A 177 27.49 1.62 10.22
C HIS A 177 27.83 0.14 10.45
N GLU A 178 26.98 -0.76 9.99
CA GLU A 178 27.17 -2.22 10.11
C GLU A 178 28.38 -2.72 9.33
N LEU A 179 28.78 -2.06 8.24
CA LEU A 179 30.03 -2.36 7.52
C LEU A 179 31.26 -1.71 8.17
N ARG A 180 31.13 -0.51 8.73
CA ARG A 180 32.25 0.19 9.38
C ARG A 180 32.73 -0.55 10.62
N ASN A 181 31.79 -1.10 11.40
CA ASN A 181 32.06 -1.81 12.64
C ASN A 181 33.02 -3.00 12.47
N PRO A 182 32.81 -3.94 11.53
CA PRO A 182 33.72 -5.06 11.30
C PRO A 182 34.96 -4.70 10.47
N LEU A 183 34.91 -3.64 9.64
CA LEU A 183 36.11 -3.15 8.92
C LEU A 183 37.14 -2.48 9.85
N ALA A 184 36.71 -1.90 10.97
CA ALA A 184 37.60 -1.22 11.91
C ALA A 184 38.65 -2.17 12.55
N PRO A 185 38.29 -3.36 13.09
CA PRO A 185 39.24 -4.35 13.57
C PRO A 185 40.22 -4.85 12.50
N ILE A 186 39.76 -5.06 11.26
CA ILE A 186 40.62 -5.49 10.13
C ILE A 186 41.69 -4.44 9.86
N ARG A 187 41.28 -3.17 9.75
CA ARG A 187 42.19 -2.05 9.53
C ARG A 187 43.19 -1.90 10.68
N ASN A 188 42.74 -2.10 11.92
CA ASN A 188 43.60 -2.04 13.10
C ASN A 188 44.59 -3.22 13.14
N GLY A 189 44.16 -4.43 12.78
CA GLY A 189 45.02 -5.61 12.68
C GLY A 189 46.09 -5.48 11.61
N VAL A 190 45.75 -5.00 10.42
CA VAL A 190 46.73 -4.70 9.35
C VAL A 190 47.72 -3.62 9.79
N ALA A 191 47.26 -2.58 10.48
CA ALA A 191 48.14 -1.55 11.04
C ALA A 191 49.08 -2.11 12.14
N LEU A 192 48.61 -3.07 12.94
CA LEU A 192 49.42 -3.75 13.95
C LEU A 192 50.47 -4.67 13.30
N LEU A 193 50.09 -5.45 12.28
CA LEU A 193 51.00 -6.30 11.49
C LEU A 193 52.11 -5.47 10.84
N ARG A 194 51.79 -4.29 10.29
CA ARG A 194 52.81 -3.39 9.70
C ARG A 194 53.81 -2.85 10.73
N ARG A 195 53.42 -2.78 12.01
CA ARG A 195 54.28 -2.30 13.11
C ARG A 195 55.08 -3.42 13.78
N LEU A 196 54.62 -4.67 13.69
CA LEU A 196 55.24 -5.82 14.33
C LEU A 196 56.21 -6.52 13.38
N GLY A 197 57.51 -6.47 13.69
CA GLY A 197 58.57 -7.15 12.94
C GLY A 197 59.03 -8.51 13.51
N ALA A 198 58.25 -9.21 14.35
CA ALA A 198 58.53 -10.55 14.93
C ALA A 198 57.41 -10.97 15.94
N PRO A 199 57.43 -12.15 16.63
CA PRO A 199 57.48 -13.57 16.23
C PRO A 199 56.11 -14.32 16.44
N GLU A 200 56.06 -15.60 16.03
CA GLU A 200 54.89 -16.52 15.84
C GLU A 200 53.60 -16.34 16.68
N PRO A 201 53.59 -16.15 18.02
CA PRO A 201 52.34 -16.14 18.81
C PRO A 201 51.50 -14.86 18.66
N ARG A 202 52.15 -13.70 18.50
CA ARG A 202 51.44 -12.42 18.29
C ARG A 202 50.80 -12.35 16.90
N LEU A 203 51.37 -13.08 15.94
CA LEU A 203 50.85 -13.18 14.59
C LEU A 203 49.50 -13.93 14.56
N GLN A 204 49.38 -14.99 15.36
CA GLN A 204 48.15 -15.78 15.46
C GLN A 204 47.00 -14.97 16.07
N ALA A 205 47.24 -14.25 17.17
CA ALA A 205 46.23 -13.39 17.78
C ALA A 205 45.77 -12.25 16.84
N VAL A 206 46.67 -11.71 16.02
CA VAL A 206 46.31 -10.68 15.04
C VAL A 206 45.57 -11.27 13.85
N ARG A 207 45.87 -12.51 13.43
CA ARG A 207 45.08 -13.25 12.44
C ARG A 207 43.65 -13.49 12.92
N ASP A 208 43.47 -14.00 14.13
CA ASP A 208 42.13 -14.25 14.69
C ASP A 208 41.30 -12.96 14.85
N MET A 209 41.97 -11.84 15.15
CA MET A 209 41.35 -10.51 15.22
C MET A 209 40.89 -9.99 13.85
N ILE A 210 41.49 -10.44 12.75
CA ILE A 210 41.11 -10.07 11.38
C ILE A 210 40.04 -11.05 10.84
N ASP A 211 40.18 -12.34 11.10
CA ASP A 211 39.40 -13.40 10.44
C ASP A 211 37.91 -13.40 10.84
N ARG A 212 37.61 -13.17 12.13
CA ARG A 212 36.23 -13.08 12.63
C ARG A 212 35.44 -11.94 11.96
N PRO A 213 35.91 -10.67 12.00
CA PRO A 213 35.19 -9.57 11.34
C PRO A 213 35.07 -9.73 9.82
N VAL A 214 36.05 -10.34 9.14
CA VAL A 214 35.96 -10.62 7.70
C VAL A 214 34.80 -11.58 7.41
N THR A 215 34.71 -12.65 8.18
CA THR A 215 33.64 -13.65 8.06
C THR A 215 32.27 -13.03 8.33
N ASP A 216 32.16 -12.19 9.36
CA ASP A 216 30.90 -11.49 9.69
C ASP A 216 30.49 -10.48 8.60
N THR A 217 31.46 -9.76 8.02
CA THR A 217 31.20 -8.78 6.94
C THR A 217 30.78 -9.47 5.64
N ALA A 218 31.38 -10.60 5.30
CA ALA A 218 31.01 -11.40 4.14
C ALA A 218 29.54 -11.84 4.25
N ARG A 219 29.12 -12.30 5.44
CA ARG A 219 27.72 -12.68 5.70
C ARG A 219 26.75 -11.51 5.53
N ILE A 220 27.08 -10.31 6.02
CA ILE A 220 26.24 -9.11 5.86
C ILE A 220 26.14 -8.70 4.38
N LEU A 221 27.23 -8.81 3.61
CA LEU A 221 27.24 -8.55 2.17
C LEU A 221 26.38 -9.57 1.41
N ASP A 222 26.45 -10.85 1.78
CA ASP A 222 25.62 -11.89 1.19
C ASP A 222 24.13 -11.69 1.52
N ASP A 223 23.80 -11.35 2.78
CA ASP A 223 22.45 -11.02 3.21
C ASP A 223 21.90 -9.79 2.46
N LEU A 224 22.74 -8.77 2.25
CA LEU A 224 22.40 -7.57 1.45
C LEU A 224 22.10 -7.92 -0.01
N LEU A 225 22.93 -8.78 -0.61
CA LEU A 225 22.75 -9.23 -2.00
C LEU A 225 21.48 -10.07 -2.14
N ASP A 226 21.17 -10.91 -1.17
CA ASP A 226 19.95 -11.70 -1.14
C ASP A 226 18.71 -10.80 -0.99
N VAL A 227 18.68 -9.86 -0.04
CA VAL A 227 17.57 -8.88 0.08
C VAL A 227 17.40 -8.09 -1.22
N SER A 228 18.49 -7.62 -1.83
CA SER A 228 18.45 -6.88 -3.08
C SER A 228 17.92 -7.71 -4.28
N ARG A 229 18.05 -9.03 -4.22
CA ARG A 229 17.45 -9.96 -5.20
C ARG A 229 15.99 -10.23 -4.90
N VAL A 230 15.59 -10.34 -3.62
CA VAL A 230 14.17 -10.43 -3.18
C VAL A 230 13.40 -9.22 -3.68
N THR A 231 13.85 -8.00 -3.38
CA THR A 231 13.12 -6.75 -3.70
C THR A 231 12.94 -6.55 -5.21
N ARG A 232 13.82 -7.15 -6.03
CA ARG A 232 13.73 -7.09 -7.49
C ARG A 232 12.98 -8.28 -8.11
N GLY A 233 12.41 -9.18 -7.30
CA GLY A 233 11.70 -10.37 -7.77
C GLY A 233 12.59 -11.37 -8.52
N LYS A 234 13.92 -11.31 -8.33
CA LYS A 234 14.91 -12.10 -9.10
C LYS A 234 15.43 -13.33 -8.37
N ILE A 235 14.82 -13.73 -7.27
CA ILE A 235 15.16 -15.02 -6.66
C ILE A 235 14.48 -16.11 -7.47
N ALA A 236 15.26 -16.78 -8.31
CA ALA A 236 14.86 -18.06 -8.87
C ALA A 236 14.95 -19.11 -7.75
N LEU A 237 13.80 -19.52 -7.22
CA LEU A 237 13.72 -20.70 -6.37
C LEU A 237 13.79 -21.94 -7.27
N LEU A 238 14.55 -22.94 -6.86
CA LEU A 238 14.57 -24.24 -7.50
C LEU A 238 13.83 -25.24 -6.59
N PRO A 239 12.49 -25.22 -6.56
CA PRO A 239 11.72 -26.08 -5.67
C PRO A 239 11.92 -27.54 -6.07
N LEU A 240 12.29 -28.34 -5.07
CA LEU A 240 12.38 -29.79 -5.16
C LEU A 240 11.52 -30.37 -4.03
N ARG A 241 10.98 -31.57 -4.27
CA ARG A 241 10.32 -32.34 -3.22
C ARG A 241 11.39 -32.89 -2.27
N LEU A 242 11.38 -32.47 -1.02
CA LEU A 242 12.40 -32.79 -0.03
C LEU A 242 11.78 -33.08 1.34
N ASP A 243 12.51 -33.81 2.19
CA ASP A 243 12.12 -34.02 3.59
C ASP A 243 12.66 -32.87 4.45
N LEU A 244 11.76 -32.06 5.03
CA LEU A 244 12.13 -30.89 5.82
C LEU A 244 13.02 -31.24 7.03
N ARG A 245 12.90 -32.47 7.54
CA ARG A 245 13.70 -32.95 8.67
C ARG A 245 15.18 -33.00 8.34
N ASP A 246 15.54 -33.36 7.10
CA ASP A 246 16.93 -33.44 6.65
C ASP A 246 17.54 -32.06 6.51
N VAL A 247 16.76 -31.09 6.03
CA VAL A 247 17.16 -29.68 5.95
C VAL A 247 17.47 -29.13 7.34
N VAL A 248 16.55 -29.32 8.29
CA VAL A 248 16.73 -28.85 9.67
C VAL A 248 17.92 -29.54 10.32
N ARG A 249 18.10 -30.85 10.11
CA ARG A 249 19.25 -31.60 10.63
C ARG A 249 20.58 -31.03 10.13
N ARG A 250 20.70 -30.75 8.83
CA ARG A 250 21.92 -30.15 8.27
C ARG A 250 22.20 -28.75 8.83
N ALA A 251 21.17 -27.93 8.96
CA ALA A 251 21.29 -26.59 9.54
C ALA A 251 21.71 -26.64 11.02
N VAL A 252 21.15 -27.56 11.80
CA VAL A 252 21.53 -27.83 13.20
C VAL A 252 22.99 -28.25 13.30
N GLU A 253 23.42 -29.23 12.51
CA GLU A 253 24.81 -29.72 12.56
C GLU A 253 25.81 -28.64 12.17
N ALA A 254 25.49 -27.81 11.16
CA ALA A 254 26.34 -26.69 10.78
C ALA A 254 26.50 -25.64 11.90
N ASN A 255 25.51 -25.50 12.79
CA ASN A 255 25.50 -24.51 13.87
C ASN A 255 25.89 -25.09 15.24
N ARG A 256 26.05 -26.42 15.37
CA ARG A 256 26.41 -27.09 16.61
C ARG A 256 27.71 -26.54 17.25
N PRO A 257 28.80 -26.28 16.50
CA PRO A 257 30.03 -25.72 17.08
C PRO A 257 29.82 -24.34 17.73
N LEU A 258 28.92 -23.52 17.16
CA LEU A 258 28.57 -22.21 17.72
C LEU A 258 27.85 -22.35 19.07
N MET A 259 26.93 -23.32 19.16
CA MET A 259 26.19 -23.61 20.39
C MET A 259 27.11 -24.13 21.49
N GLU A 260 28.01 -25.05 21.14
CA GLU A 260 29.01 -25.60 22.08
C GLU A 260 29.95 -24.51 22.60
N ARG A 261 30.43 -23.62 21.71
CA ARG A 261 31.28 -22.48 22.10
C ARG A 261 30.61 -21.56 23.12
N ASN A 262 29.29 -21.40 23.05
CA ASN A 262 28.52 -20.57 23.98
C ASN A 262 28.00 -21.36 25.20
N ALA A 263 28.33 -22.65 25.31
CA ALA A 263 27.86 -23.60 26.33
C ALA A 263 26.33 -23.79 26.35
N HIS A 264 25.67 -23.65 25.20
CA HIS A 264 24.21 -23.81 25.09
C HIS A 264 23.80 -25.28 25.06
N ARG A 265 22.67 -25.60 25.71
CA ARG A 265 22.00 -26.90 25.56
C ARG A 265 21.07 -26.86 24.36
N LEU A 266 21.41 -27.60 23.30
CA LEU A 266 20.60 -27.69 22.08
C LEU A 266 19.71 -28.94 22.11
N HIS A 267 18.39 -28.75 22.09
CA HIS A 267 17.41 -29.83 21.95
C HIS A 267 16.75 -29.79 20.59
N VAL A 268 16.71 -30.93 19.90
CA VAL A 268 16.09 -31.03 18.57
C VAL A 268 15.04 -32.13 18.61
N ARG A 269 13.80 -31.77 18.29
CA ARG A 269 12.67 -32.69 18.18
C ARG A 269 12.15 -32.65 16.75
N LEU A 270 12.23 -33.78 16.06
CA LEU A 270 11.75 -33.92 14.69
C LEU A 270 10.53 -34.84 14.70
N GLU A 271 9.57 -34.57 13.81
CA GLU A 271 8.45 -35.46 13.55
C GLU A 271 8.97 -36.88 13.20
N PRO A 272 8.36 -37.96 13.75
CA PRO A 272 8.79 -39.33 13.48
C PRO A 272 8.68 -39.70 11.99
N GLU A 273 7.65 -39.19 11.32
CA GLU A 273 7.37 -39.46 9.91
C GLU A 273 8.00 -38.40 8.98
N PRO A 274 8.37 -38.76 7.74
CA PRO A 274 8.86 -37.81 6.73
C PRO A 274 7.89 -36.65 6.47
N LEU A 275 8.41 -35.42 6.54
CA LEU A 275 7.65 -34.21 6.23
C LEU A 275 8.06 -33.70 4.85
N TRP A 276 7.37 -34.21 3.84
CA TRP A 276 7.60 -33.83 2.46
C TRP A 276 7.08 -32.41 2.19
N VAL A 277 7.98 -31.53 1.76
CA VAL A 277 7.66 -30.17 1.31
C VAL A 277 8.22 -29.92 -0.08
N GLU A 278 7.62 -29.00 -0.82
CA GLU A 278 8.21 -28.44 -2.04
C GLU A 278 8.98 -27.18 -1.67
N GLY A 279 10.29 -27.18 -1.88
CA GLY A 279 11.12 -26.04 -1.53
C GLY A 279 12.54 -26.11 -2.05
N ASP A 280 13.24 -24.99 -1.94
CA ASP A 280 14.67 -24.92 -2.24
C ASP A 280 15.45 -25.27 -0.97
N GLU A 281 16.19 -26.38 -1.01
CA GLU A 281 16.94 -26.90 0.14
C GLU A 281 17.91 -25.87 0.71
N THR A 282 18.61 -25.14 -0.16
CA THR A 282 19.64 -24.17 0.26
C THR A 282 18.98 -23.01 1.00
N ARG A 283 17.85 -22.52 0.48
CA ARG A 283 17.12 -21.40 1.09
C ARG A 283 16.44 -21.79 2.39
N LEU A 284 15.86 -22.98 2.47
CA LEU A 284 15.26 -23.47 3.72
C LEU A 284 16.33 -23.69 4.80
N ALA A 285 17.50 -24.26 4.45
CA ALA A 285 18.62 -24.41 5.38
C ALA A 285 19.13 -23.06 5.88
N GLN A 286 19.19 -22.05 5.00
CA GLN A 286 19.59 -20.67 5.34
C GLN A 286 18.62 -20.05 6.34
N VAL A 287 17.30 -20.21 6.16
CA VAL A 287 16.29 -19.71 7.11
C VAL A 287 16.50 -20.31 8.50
N VAL A 288 16.63 -21.63 8.59
CA VAL A 288 16.84 -22.32 9.87
C VAL A 288 18.17 -21.92 10.51
N GLY A 289 19.24 -21.82 9.70
CA GLY A 289 20.56 -21.37 10.17
C GLY A 289 20.55 -19.95 10.72
N ASN A 290 19.79 -19.04 10.12
CA ASN A 290 19.63 -17.68 10.59
C ASN A 290 18.92 -17.61 11.94
N LEU A 291 17.85 -18.40 12.11
CA LEU A 291 17.14 -18.50 13.39
C LEU A 291 18.05 -19.07 14.50
N LEU A 292 18.82 -20.11 14.20
CA LEU A 292 19.79 -20.70 15.13
C LEU A 292 20.89 -19.70 15.50
N THR A 293 21.43 -18.97 14.53
CA THR A 293 22.45 -17.93 14.80
C THR A 293 21.90 -16.84 15.70
N ASN A 294 20.65 -16.42 15.49
CA ASN A 294 19.97 -15.46 16.36
C ASN A 294 19.77 -16.03 17.77
N ALA A 295 19.31 -17.28 17.90
CA ALA A 295 19.17 -17.93 19.20
C ALA A 295 20.50 -17.99 19.96
N ALA A 296 21.62 -18.35 19.30
CA ALA A 296 22.94 -18.33 19.91
C ALA A 296 23.36 -16.95 20.41
N LYS A 297 22.97 -15.88 19.69
CA LYS A 297 23.31 -14.49 20.00
C LYS A 297 22.53 -13.95 21.20
N PHE A 298 21.24 -14.27 21.30
CA PHE A 298 20.34 -13.68 22.28
C PHE A 298 20.11 -14.56 23.52
N THR A 299 20.49 -15.84 23.48
CA THR A 299 20.46 -16.72 24.65
C THR A 299 21.74 -16.54 25.48
N PRO A 300 21.64 -16.27 26.80
CA PRO A 300 22.80 -16.22 27.69
C PRO A 300 23.57 -17.53 27.74
N SER A 301 24.88 -17.50 27.99
CA SER A 301 25.72 -18.70 28.08
C SER A 301 25.17 -19.70 29.11
N GLY A 302 25.17 -20.99 28.77
CA GLY A 302 24.57 -22.05 29.60
C GLY A 302 23.05 -22.20 29.43
N GLY A 303 22.42 -21.36 28.60
CA GLY A 303 21.01 -21.40 28.29
C GLY A 303 20.61 -22.57 27.39
N THR A 304 19.31 -22.66 27.10
CA THR A 304 18.75 -23.74 26.29
C THR A 304 18.19 -23.17 24.98
N VAL A 305 18.46 -23.86 23.86
CA VAL A 305 17.88 -23.59 22.54
C VAL A 305 17.16 -24.86 22.09
N GLU A 306 15.89 -24.73 21.69
CA GLU A 306 15.08 -25.85 21.21
C GLU A 306 14.70 -25.65 19.75
N VAL A 307 14.72 -26.71 18.97
CA VAL A 307 14.23 -26.76 17.58
C VAL A 307 13.19 -27.85 17.48
N ASN A 308 11.96 -27.50 17.09
CA ASN A 308 10.87 -28.46 16.92
C ASN A 308 10.38 -28.42 15.48
N VAL A 309 10.23 -29.59 14.86
CA VAL A 309 9.66 -29.74 13.51
C VAL A 309 8.44 -30.64 13.59
N THR A 310 7.27 -30.11 13.23
CA THR A 310 5.97 -30.79 13.39
C THR A 310 5.07 -30.61 12.17
N ALA A 311 4.17 -31.58 11.93
CA ALA A 311 3.04 -31.37 11.02
C ALA A 311 1.91 -30.59 11.71
N THR A 312 1.29 -29.63 11.00
CA THR A 312 0.11 -28.91 11.45
C THR A 312 -0.85 -28.75 10.28
N GLY A 313 -1.87 -29.63 10.22
CA GLY A 313 -2.83 -29.66 9.10
C GLY A 313 -2.14 -30.02 7.79
N ASP A 314 -2.25 -29.14 6.80
CA ASP A 314 -1.63 -29.26 5.47
C ASP A 314 -0.23 -28.63 5.40
N ARG A 315 0.36 -28.25 6.54
CA ARG A 315 1.65 -27.52 6.61
C ARG A 315 2.65 -28.23 7.51
N ALA A 316 3.93 -28.03 7.21
CA ALA A 316 5.02 -28.33 8.12
C ALA A 316 5.41 -27.04 8.87
N GLU A 317 5.71 -27.16 10.16
CA GLU A 317 6.10 -26.05 11.03
C GLU A 317 7.48 -26.32 11.63
N VAL A 318 8.33 -25.28 11.66
CA VAL A 318 9.63 -25.28 12.36
C VAL A 318 9.57 -24.17 13.43
N ARG A 319 9.80 -24.53 14.69
CA ARG A 319 9.83 -23.63 15.85
C ARG A 319 11.18 -23.65 16.55
#